data_AF-A6EIP2-F1
#
_entry.id   AF-A6EIP2-F1
#
_cell.length_a   1.000
_cell.length_b   1.000
_cell.length_c   1.000
_cell.angle_alpha   90.00
_cell.angle_beta   90.00
_cell.angle_gamma   90.00
#
_symmetry.space_group_name_H-M   'P 1'
#
loop_
_entity.id
_entity.type
_entity.pdbx_description
1 polymer ?
#
loop_
_entity_poly.entity_id
_entity_poly.type
_entity_poly.pdbx_seq_one_letter_code
_entity_poly.pdbx_strand_id
1 'polypeptide(L)'
;MSFLNGVINKLEEGEQTEELRDRLEIIQHKIKFMDKVPVACMDSDNRLNTTLEEFINFAGGVLEENPSQARVVIYFEPQRSMLDLMGLVPAMMQSEWPAVEYNRLYILDDQSATSAEDLVVLVEDIAEMLYPGYFVFGNEGKNWMSFGV
;
A
#
# COMPACT_ATOMS: atom_id res chain seq x y z
N MET A 1 4.14 -17.52 10.90
CA MET A 1 3.67 -16.52 11.88
C MET A 1 3.90 -15.16 11.25
N SER A 2 2.84 -14.52 10.76
CA SER A 2 2.91 -13.27 9.98
C SER A 2 3.54 -12.16 10.83
N PHE A 3 4.53 -11.42 10.29
CA PHE A 3 5.22 -10.31 10.95
C PHE A 3 4.24 -9.34 11.63
N LEU A 4 3.10 -9.07 10.99
CA LEU A 4 2.05 -8.21 11.54
C LEU A 4 1.40 -8.77 12.80
N ASN A 5 1.24 -10.09 12.96
CA ASN A 5 0.82 -10.65 14.25
C ASN A 5 1.91 -10.44 15.32
N GLY A 6 3.18 -10.42 14.93
CA GLY A 6 4.29 -10.06 15.83
C GLY A 6 4.30 -8.57 16.20
N VAL A 7 3.92 -7.69 15.26
CA VAL A 7 3.72 -6.25 15.49
C VAL A 7 2.51 -6.03 16.40
N ILE A 8 1.37 -6.65 16.09
CA ILE A 8 0.15 -6.62 16.91
C ILE A 8 0.41 -7.18 18.31
N ASN A 9 1.15 -8.29 18.44
CA ASN A 9 1.48 -8.87 19.75
C ASN A 9 2.52 -8.04 20.53
N LYS A 10 3.38 -7.26 19.86
CA LYS A 10 4.31 -6.34 20.53
C LYS A 10 3.62 -5.09 21.08
N LEU A 11 2.35 -4.86 20.76
CA LEU A 11 1.64 -3.66 21.18
C LEU A 11 1.12 -3.65 22.61
N GLU A 12 1.13 -4.78 23.32
CA GLU A 12 0.65 -4.96 24.70
C GLU A 12 -0.73 -4.34 25.04
N GLU A 13 -1.26 -4.76 26.19
CA GLU A 13 -2.67 -4.67 26.56
C GLU A 13 -3.12 -3.25 26.91
N GLY A 14 -4.07 -2.75 26.12
CA GLY A 14 -4.79 -1.50 26.34
C GLY A 14 -5.97 -1.42 25.36
N GLU A 15 -6.99 -0.63 25.71
CA GLU A 15 -8.23 -0.49 24.92
C GLU A 15 -7.95 -0.02 23.47
N GLN A 16 -6.91 0.80 23.27
CA GLN A 16 -6.45 1.24 21.95
C GLN A 16 -5.91 0.09 21.08
N THR A 17 -5.33 -0.95 21.68
CA THR A 17 -4.78 -2.09 20.95
C THR A 17 -5.90 -2.99 20.40
N GLU A 18 -7.02 -3.11 21.12
CA GLU A 18 -8.19 -3.86 20.63
C GLU A 18 -8.83 -3.16 19.43
N GLU A 19 -8.99 -1.83 19.48
CA GLU A 19 -9.54 -1.05 18.36
C GLU A 19 -8.68 -1.18 17.09
N LEU A 20 -7.36 -1.07 17.22
CA LEU A 20 -6.43 -1.25 16.11
C LEU A 20 -6.51 -2.65 15.49
N ARG A 21 -6.66 -3.67 16.34
CA ARG A 21 -6.79 -5.05 15.91
C ARG A 21 -8.10 -5.29 15.18
N ASP A 22 -9.20 -4.76 15.69
CA ASP A 22 -10.52 -4.87 15.07
C ASP A 22 -10.54 -4.27 13.66
N ARG A 23 -9.88 -3.10 13.47
CA ARG A 23 -9.72 -2.47 12.16
C ARG A 23 -9.00 -3.39 11.16
N LEU A 24 -7.88 -3.99 11.57
CA LEU A 24 -7.15 -4.96 10.75
C LEU A 24 -7.96 -6.22 10.46
N GLU A 25 -8.71 -6.74 11.43
CA GLU A 25 -9.56 -7.92 11.27
C GLU A 25 -10.70 -7.66 10.28
N ILE A 26 -11.30 -6.46 10.28
CA ILE A 26 -12.32 -6.06 9.30
C ILE A 26 -11.76 -6.11 7.88
N ILE A 27 -10.54 -5.61 7.67
CA ILE A 27 -9.85 -5.64 6.38
C ILE A 27 -9.63 -7.08 5.93
N GLN A 28 -9.04 -7.93 6.77
CA GLN A 28 -8.85 -9.35 6.48
C GLN A 28 -10.16 -10.09 6.16
N HIS A 29 -11.22 -9.80 6.93
CA HIS A 29 -12.51 -10.44 6.75
C HIS A 29 -13.15 -10.09 5.41
N LYS A 30 -12.95 -8.88 4.88
CA LYS A 30 -13.42 -8.47 3.56
C LYS A 30 -12.55 -9.08 2.44
N ILE A 31 -11.23 -9.02 2.58
CA ILE A 31 -10.26 -9.49 1.57
C ILE A 31 -10.40 -10.99 1.28
N LYS A 32 -10.77 -11.82 2.27
CA LYS A 32 -10.91 -13.28 2.05
C LYS A 32 -11.93 -13.67 0.97
N PHE A 33 -12.78 -12.73 0.55
CA PHE A 33 -13.77 -12.90 -0.51
C PHE A 33 -13.40 -12.17 -1.81
N MET A 34 -12.21 -11.57 -1.89
CA MET A 34 -11.73 -10.81 -3.03
C MET A 34 -10.58 -11.54 -3.72
N ASP A 35 -10.45 -11.34 -5.03
CA ASP A 35 -9.29 -11.83 -5.78
C ASP A 35 -8.06 -11.03 -5.41
N LYS A 36 -6.92 -11.72 -5.25
CA LYS A 36 -5.65 -11.06 -4.96
C LYS A 36 -5.26 -10.13 -6.10
N VAL A 37 -4.72 -8.96 -5.74
CA VAL A 37 -4.30 -7.95 -6.72
C VAL A 37 -2.80 -8.08 -6.97
N PRO A 38 -2.33 -8.28 -8.22
CA PRO A 38 -0.91 -8.23 -8.54
C PRO A 38 -0.39 -6.78 -8.41
N VAL A 39 0.65 -6.57 -7.59
CA VAL A 39 1.18 -5.25 -7.23
C VAL A 39 2.68 -5.19 -7.51
N ALA A 40 3.14 -4.21 -8.28
CA ALA A 40 4.57 -3.89 -8.36
C ALA A 40 4.87 -2.71 -7.42
N CYS A 41 5.78 -2.91 -6.47
CA CYS A 41 6.25 -1.84 -5.59
C CYS A 41 7.61 -1.37 -6.07
N MET A 42 7.75 -0.08 -6.37
CA MET A 42 8.94 0.47 -7.05
C MET A 42 9.53 1.66 -6.29
N ASP A 43 10.86 1.82 -6.37
CA ASP A 43 11.54 3.05 -5.94
C ASP A 43 11.59 4.09 -7.08
N SER A 44 12.17 5.27 -6.82
CA SER A 44 12.37 6.30 -7.85
C SER A 44 13.45 5.97 -8.90
N ASP A 45 14.04 4.77 -8.87
CA ASP A 45 14.93 4.28 -9.92
C ASP A 45 14.24 3.15 -10.74
N ASN A 46 12.93 2.94 -10.58
CA ASN A 46 12.17 1.83 -11.17
C ASN A 46 12.71 0.44 -10.78
N ARG A 47 13.31 0.33 -9.59
CA ARG A 47 13.72 -0.96 -9.02
C ARG A 47 12.64 -1.47 -8.09
N LEU A 48 12.51 -2.80 -8.03
CA LEU A 48 11.59 -3.45 -7.11
C LEU A 48 11.97 -3.12 -5.66
N ASN A 49 10.99 -2.62 -4.90
CA ASN A 49 11.10 -2.35 -3.49
C ASN A 49 10.23 -3.35 -2.70
N THR A 50 10.85 -4.24 -1.94
CA THR A 50 10.16 -5.27 -1.15
C THR A 50 9.77 -4.81 0.25
N THR A 51 10.05 -3.55 0.63
CA THR A 51 9.79 -3.03 1.99
C THR A 51 8.32 -3.17 2.39
N LEU A 52 7.40 -2.99 1.45
CA LEU A 52 5.95 -3.06 1.68
C LEU A 52 5.35 -4.44 1.44
N GLU A 53 6.16 -5.46 1.12
CA GLU A 53 5.68 -6.78 0.69
C GLU A 53 4.70 -7.40 1.69
N GLU A 54 5.00 -7.33 2.98
CA GLU A 54 4.15 -7.92 4.02
C GLU A 54 2.82 -7.17 4.18
N PHE A 55 2.84 -5.84 4.07
CA PHE A 55 1.65 -5.01 4.12
C PHE A 55 0.77 -5.20 2.88
N ILE A 56 1.38 -5.28 1.70
CA ILE A 56 0.71 -5.61 0.43
C ILE A 56 0.03 -6.98 0.55
N ASN A 57 0.75 -8.01 0.99
CA ASN A 57 0.20 -9.35 1.14
C ASN A 57 -0.98 -9.40 2.12
N PHE A 58 -0.86 -8.67 3.24
CA PHE A 58 -1.92 -8.53 4.22
C PHE A 58 -3.14 -7.83 3.62
N ALA A 59 -2.95 -6.69 2.97
CA ALA A 59 -3.99 -5.90 2.32
C ALA A 59 -4.60 -6.59 1.08
N GLY A 60 -4.21 -7.81 0.74
CA GLY A 60 -4.82 -8.58 -0.33
C GLY A 60 -4.11 -8.47 -1.68
N GLY A 61 -2.92 -7.90 -1.71
CA GLY A 61 -2.06 -7.91 -2.89
C GLY A 61 -1.15 -9.13 -2.94
N VAL A 62 -0.42 -9.26 -4.05
CA VAL A 62 0.72 -10.15 -4.26
C VAL A 62 1.78 -9.33 -4.97
N LEU A 63 3.00 -9.35 -4.45
CA LEU A 63 4.11 -8.61 -5.05
C LEU A 63 4.51 -9.26 -6.38
N GLU A 64 4.57 -8.46 -7.44
CA GLU A 64 5.02 -8.84 -8.77
C GLU A 64 6.32 -8.11 -9.10
N GLU A 65 7.32 -8.87 -9.56
CA GLU A 65 8.61 -8.29 -9.96
C GLU A 65 8.52 -7.51 -11.27
N ASN A 66 7.56 -7.86 -12.13
CA ASN A 66 7.38 -7.25 -13.44
C ASN A 66 6.16 -6.30 -13.43
N PRO A 67 6.37 -4.97 -13.56
CA PRO A 67 5.27 -3.99 -13.63
C PRO A 67 4.29 -4.24 -14.78
N SER A 68 4.72 -4.93 -15.84
CA SER A 68 3.85 -5.27 -16.98
C SER A 68 2.81 -6.34 -16.63
N GLN A 69 3.03 -7.11 -15.56
CA GLN A 69 2.08 -8.10 -15.04
C GLN A 69 1.31 -7.57 -13.82
N ALA A 70 1.76 -6.46 -13.25
CA ALA A 70 1.10 -5.82 -12.13
C ALA A 70 -0.15 -5.06 -12.58
N ARG A 71 -1.24 -5.24 -11.82
CA ARG A 71 -2.48 -4.47 -11.99
C ARG A 71 -2.39 -3.13 -11.27
N VAL A 72 -1.56 -3.05 -10.24
CA VAL A 72 -1.30 -1.84 -9.45
C VAL A 72 0.20 -1.61 -9.36
N VAL A 73 0.63 -0.36 -9.53
CA VAL A 73 2.02 0.05 -9.25
C VAL A 73 1.99 1.03 -8.08
N ILE A 74 2.81 0.78 -7.07
CA ILE A 74 2.98 1.66 -5.91
C ILE A 74 4.43 2.15 -5.90
N TYR A 75 4.64 3.45 -5.98
CA TYR A 75 5.94 4.07 -5.77
C TYR A 75 6.13 4.39 -4.29
N PHE A 76 7.22 3.90 -3.72
CA PHE A 76 7.57 4.13 -2.32
C PHE A 76 9.10 4.23 -2.17
N GLU A 77 9.55 5.33 -1.55
CA GLU A 77 10.96 5.53 -1.20
C GLU A 77 11.08 6.15 0.20
N PRO A 78 11.72 5.47 1.17
CA PRO A 78 11.70 5.84 2.60
C PRO A 78 12.25 7.23 3.01
N GLN A 79 12.61 8.10 2.07
CA GLN A 79 13.21 9.42 2.33
C GLN A 79 12.81 10.49 1.30
N ARG A 80 11.82 10.21 0.44
CA ARG A 80 11.31 11.18 -0.52
C ARG A 80 9.86 11.48 -0.22
N SER A 81 9.53 12.77 -0.25
CA SER A 81 8.14 13.18 -0.08
C SER A 81 7.31 12.79 -1.30
N MET A 82 6.00 12.73 -1.11
CA MET A 82 5.03 12.59 -2.20
C MET A 82 5.28 13.62 -3.31
N LEU A 83 5.59 14.87 -2.92
CA LEU A 83 5.82 15.97 -3.85
C LEU A 83 7.08 15.76 -4.71
N ASP A 84 8.15 15.19 -4.12
CA ASP A 84 9.36 14.87 -4.88
C ASP A 84 9.10 13.74 -5.88
N LEU A 85 8.39 12.70 -5.45
CA LEU A 85 8.03 11.57 -6.30
C LEU A 85 7.09 12.00 -7.44
N MET A 86 6.16 12.93 -7.21
CA MET A 86 5.32 13.51 -8.26
C MET A 86 6.11 14.13 -9.42
N GLY A 87 7.29 14.69 -9.14
CA GLY A 87 8.16 15.27 -10.17
C GLY A 87 8.92 14.23 -11.01
N LEU A 88 9.04 13.00 -10.51
CA LEU A 88 9.91 11.97 -11.06
C LEU A 88 9.12 10.82 -11.72
N VAL A 89 8.09 10.35 -11.01
CA VAL A 89 7.27 9.21 -11.39
C VAL A 89 6.67 9.33 -12.79
N PRO A 90 6.17 10.50 -13.27
CA PRO A 90 5.62 10.61 -14.62
C PRO A 90 6.62 10.26 -15.73
N ALA A 91 7.91 10.55 -15.54
CA ALA A 91 8.96 10.21 -16.50
C ALA A 91 9.35 8.73 -16.47
N MET A 92 8.93 8.00 -15.44
CA MET A 92 9.26 6.60 -15.19
C MET A 92 8.15 5.65 -15.64
N MET A 93 6.96 6.18 -15.90
CA MET A 93 5.81 5.44 -16.40
C MET A 93 6.08 4.89 -17.80
N GLN A 94 5.68 3.65 -18.01
CA GLN A 94 5.68 3.03 -19.33
C GLN A 94 4.23 2.78 -19.75
N SER A 95 3.89 3.23 -20.95
CA SER A 95 2.52 3.12 -21.50
C SER A 95 2.03 1.68 -21.62
N GLU A 96 2.95 0.73 -21.65
CA GLU A 96 2.69 -0.71 -21.77
C GLU A 96 2.23 -1.33 -20.45
N TRP A 97 2.39 -0.63 -19.32
CA TRP A 97 1.99 -1.16 -18.02
C TRP A 97 0.47 -1.08 -17.85
N PRO A 98 -0.19 -2.19 -17.45
CA PRO A 98 -1.62 -2.17 -17.15
C PRO A 98 -1.97 -1.10 -16.11
N ALA A 99 -1.10 -0.88 -15.13
CA ALA A 99 -1.30 0.13 -14.11
C ALA A 99 -1.41 1.56 -14.66
N VAL A 100 -0.73 1.88 -15.77
CA VAL A 100 -0.83 3.20 -16.43
C VAL A 100 -2.12 3.28 -17.24
N GLU A 101 -2.45 2.23 -18.01
CA GLU A 101 -3.69 2.18 -18.81
C GLU A 101 -4.96 2.33 -17.95
N TYR A 102 -4.98 1.72 -16.76
CA TYR A 102 -6.14 1.71 -15.87
C TYR A 102 -6.09 2.76 -14.76
N ASN A 103 -5.12 3.69 -14.77
CA ASN A 103 -4.94 4.71 -13.71
C ASN A 103 -4.83 4.09 -12.30
N ARG A 104 -4.02 3.04 -12.19
CA ARG A 104 -3.76 2.24 -10.99
C ARG A 104 -2.31 2.40 -10.52
N LEU A 105 -1.81 3.63 -10.63
CA LEU A 105 -0.48 4.00 -10.19
C LEU A 105 -0.62 4.93 -8.99
N TYR A 106 0.08 4.59 -7.91
CA TYR A 106 -0.01 5.31 -6.66
C TYR A 106 1.38 5.72 -6.19
N ILE A 107 1.46 6.88 -5.54
CA ILE A 107 2.62 7.31 -4.78
C ILE A 107 2.24 7.20 -3.32
N LEU A 108 3.05 6.49 -2.53
CA LEU A 108 2.90 6.40 -1.09
C LEU A 108 4.03 7.18 -0.43
N ASP A 109 3.66 8.09 0.47
CA ASP A 109 4.55 8.83 1.34
C ASP A 109 4.36 8.31 2.76
N ASP A 110 5.12 7.28 3.09
CA ASP A 110 5.12 6.69 4.42
C ASP A 110 6.40 7.05 5.18
N GLN A 111 6.63 8.37 5.32
CA GLN A 111 7.66 8.88 6.21
C GLN A 111 7.25 8.84 7.70
N SER A 112 6.04 8.35 8.01
CA SER A 112 5.40 8.48 9.32
C SER A 112 5.17 7.17 10.06
N ALA A 113 5.33 5.98 9.46
CA ALA A 113 5.12 4.68 10.13
C ALA A 113 6.10 4.42 11.30
N THR A 114 5.81 5.02 12.44
CA THR A 114 6.64 4.97 13.65
C THR A 114 5.87 4.38 14.83
N SER A 115 4.54 4.48 14.79
CA SER A 115 3.61 3.88 15.75
C SER A 115 2.79 2.76 15.10
N ALA A 116 2.10 1.97 15.93
CA ALA A 116 1.19 0.97 15.38
C ALA A 116 -0.07 1.52 14.74
N GLU A 117 -0.54 2.68 15.19
CA GLU A 117 -1.62 3.39 14.50
C GLU A 117 -1.20 3.66 13.06
N ASP A 118 0.01 4.18 12.86
CA ASP A 118 0.52 4.47 11.52
C ASP A 118 0.65 3.18 10.67
N LEU A 119 1.04 2.05 11.28
CA LEU A 119 1.10 0.76 10.57
C LEU A 119 -0.28 0.23 10.19
N VAL A 120 -1.30 0.44 11.02
CA VAL A 120 -2.70 0.10 10.68
C VAL A 120 -3.19 0.99 9.56
N VAL A 121 -2.93 2.30 9.65
CA VAL A 121 -3.24 3.27 8.60
C VAL A 121 -2.55 2.90 7.29
N LEU A 122 -1.29 2.46 7.30
CA LEU A 122 -0.59 1.97 6.12
C LEU A 122 -1.31 0.78 5.47
N VAL A 123 -1.79 -0.18 6.27
CA VAL A 123 -2.58 -1.31 5.75
C VAL A 123 -3.90 -0.84 5.15
N GLU A 124 -4.58 0.10 5.81
CA GLU A 124 -5.82 0.71 5.34
C GLU A 124 -5.61 1.43 3.99
N ASP A 125 -4.52 2.18 3.87
CA ASP A 125 -4.12 2.90 2.66
C ASP A 125 -3.87 1.93 1.51
N ILE A 126 -3.10 0.87 1.74
CA ILE A 126 -2.85 -0.14 0.71
C ILE A 126 -4.16 -0.85 0.36
N ALA A 127 -5.00 -1.21 1.33
CA ALA A 127 -6.29 -1.85 1.05
C ALA A 127 -7.21 -0.97 0.18
N GLU A 128 -7.22 0.34 0.45
CA GLU A 128 -7.96 1.34 -0.35
C GLU A 128 -7.42 1.45 -1.78
N MET A 129 -6.09 1.48 -1.95
CA MET A 129 -5.45 1.45 -3.28
C MET A 129 -5.76 0.17 -4.06
N LEU A 130 -5.75 -0.99 -3.40
CA LEU A 130 -5.96 -2.28 -4.05
C LEU A 130 -7.43 -2.51 -4.43
N TYR A 131 -8.38 -2.11 -3.57
CA TYR A 131 -9.81 -2.33 -3.77
C TYR A 131 -10.62 -1.03 -3.63
N PRO A 132 -10.46 -0.06 -4.56
CA PRO A 132 -11.17 1.20 -4.50
C PRO A 132 -12.68 0.95 -4.57
N GLY A 133 -13.42 1.65 -3.70
CA GLY A 133 -14.87 1.51 -3.55
C GLY A 133 -15.30 0.41 -2.57
N TYR A 134 -14.44 -0.53 -2.20
CA TYR A 134 -14.72 -1.52 -1.14
C TYR A 134 -14.19 -1.09 0.23
N PHE A 135 -13.07 -0.38 0.22
CA PHE A 135 -12.47 0.30 1.35
C PHE A 135 -12.45 1.80 1.05
N VAL A 136 -12.81 2.61 2.06
CA VAL A 136 -12.81 4.08 2.00
C VAL A 136 -12.44 4.57 3.40
N PHE A 137 -11.17 4.90 3.60
CA PHE A 137 -10.65 5.41 4.87
C PHE A 137 -10.34 6.92 4.79
N GLY A 138 -10.20 7.46 3.57
CA GLY A 138 -10.11 8.92 3.34
C GLY A 138 -8.72 9.49 3.57
N ASN A 139 -7.70 8.70 3.25
CA ASN A 139 -6.29 9.04 3.36
C ASN A 139 -5.64 9.43 2.02
N GLU A 140 -6.39 9.33 0.91
CA GLU A 140 -5.98 9.88 -0.37
C GLU A 140 -5.71 11.39 -0.26
N GLY A 141 -4.57 11.82 -0.81
CA GLY A 141 -4.06 13.19 -0.74
C GLY A 141 -3.34 13.53 0.58
N LYS A 142 -3.33 12.63 1.58
CA LYS A 142 -2.57 12.79 2.82
C LYS A 142 -1.32 11.92 2.83
N ASN A 143 -1.53 10.60 2.77
CA ASN A 143 -0.46 9.60 2.87
C ASN A 143 -0.10 9.01 1.51
N TRP A 144 -1.05 9.04 0.58
CA TRP A 144 -0.86 8.51 -0.76
C TRP A 144 -1.67 9.32 -1.76
N MET A 145 -1.32 9.21 -3.03
CA MET A 145 -2.11 9.79 -4.12
C MET A 145 -2.14 8.89 -5.33
N SER A 146 -3.25 8.93 -6.06
CA SER A 146 -3.37 8.32 -7.37
C SER A 146 -2.73 9.21 -8.46
N PHE A 147 -2.18 8.56 -9.48
CA PHE A 147 -1.72 9.21 -10.69
C PHE A 147 -2.42 8.58 -11.89
N GLY A 148 -2.97 9.43 -12.75
CA GLY A 148 -3.56 9.05 -14.02
C GLY A 148 -3.15 10.03 -15.11
N VAL A 149 -3.01 9.52 -16.33
CA VAL A 149 -2.68 10.32 -17.52
C VAL A 149 -3.94 10.58 -18.33
#